data_AF-A0A432YHG6-F1
#
_entry.id   AF-A0A432YHG6-F1
#
_cell.length_a   1.000
_cell.length_b   1.000
_cell.length_c   1.000
_cell.angle_alpha   90.00
_cell.angle_beta   90.00
_cell.angle_gamma   90.00
#
_symmetry.space_group_name_H-M   'P 1'
#
loop_
_entity.id
_entity.type
_entity.pdbx_description
1 polymer ?
#
loop_
_entity_poly.entity_id
_entity_poly.type
_entity_poly.pdbx_seq_one_letter_code
_entity_poly.pdbx_strand_id
1 'polypeptide(L)'
;MNVSIPKDIVFSDLELRYGNNGQVKFNEQALRSFLLENNQELAADTPLDFETVSVLILMWYLKHKALGGEKDRTMEFMFDLVDAQNEENPH
;
A
#
# COMPACT_ATOMS: atom_id res chain seq x y z
N MET A 1 -8.63 6.59 -11.11
CA MET A 1 -9.29 6.27 -9.82
C MET A 1 -9.06 7.44 -8.88
N ASN A 2 -10.10 8.11 -8.39
CA ASN A 2 -9.96 9.30 -7.56
C ASN A 2 -9.94 8.86 -6.09
N VAL A 3 -8.77 8.40 -5.63
CA VAL A 3 -8.58 7.95 -4.25
C VAL A 3 -8.63 9.18 -3.33
N SER A 4 -9.62 9.29 -2.45
CA SER A 4 -9.65 10.18 -1.29
C SER A 4 -8.91 9.53 -0.12
N ILE A 5 -8.10 10.28 0.62
CA ILE A 5 -7.51 9.73 1.86
C ILE A 5 -8.49 10.09 2.99
N PRO A 6 -8.96 9.12 3.79
CA PRO A 6 -9.81 9.41 4.94
C PRO A 6 -9.15 10.41 5.88
N LYS A 7 -9.92 11.33 6.47
CA LYS A 7 -9.35 12.30 7.43
C LYS A 7 -8.85 11.63 8.71
N ASP A 8 -9.47 10.49 9.05
CA ASP A 8 -9.23 9.77 10.30
C ASP A 8 -8.27 8.60 10.14
N ILE A 9 -7.73 8.38 8.92
CA ILE A 9 -6.80 7.29 8.64
C ILE A 9 -5.62 7.82 7.84
N VAL A 10 -4.45 7.71 8.43
CA VAL A 10 -3.17 8.10 7.82
C VAL A 10 -2.45 6.87 7.30
N PHE A 11 -1.50 7.07 6.39
CA PHE A 11 -0.75 5.96 5.80
C PHE A 11 -0.06 5.07 6.86
N SER A 12 0.41 5.64 7.97
CA SER A 12 1.05 4.89 9.05
C SER A 12 0.13 3.86 9.73
N ASP A 13 -1.19 4.02 9.63
CA ASP A 13 -2.15 3.07 10.21
C ASP A 13 -2.16 1.72 9.49
N LEU A 14 -1.60 1.65 8.27
CA LEU A 14 -1.32 0.40 7.58
C LEU A 14 -0.29 -0.48 8.32
N GLU A 15 0.53 0.09 9.21
CA GLU A 15 1.59 -0.63 9.93
C GLU A 15 2.39 -1.59 9.04
N LEU A 16 2.89 -1.10 7.89
CA LEU A 16 3.59 -1.93 6.91
C LEU A 16 4.85 -2.57 7.50
N ARG A 17 4.94 -3.89 7.41
CA ARG A 17 6.10 -4.66 7.85
C ARG A 17 6.53 -5.61 6.74
N TYR A 18 7.80 -5.55 6.37
CA TYR A 18 8.41 -6.54 5.50
C TYR A 18 8.85 -7.76 6.31
N GLY A 19 8.34 -8.94 5.96
CA GLY A 19 8.72 -10.21 6.57
C GLY A 19 9.98 -10.81 5.95
N ASN A 20 10.71 -11.61 6.73
CA ASN A 20 11.93 -12.30 6.29
C ASN A 20 11.71 -13.31 5.14
N ASN A 21 10.45 -13.66 4.85
CA ASN A 21 10.04 -14.55 3.78
C ASN A 21 9.61 -13.80 2.50
N GLY A 22 9.89 -12.49 2.42
CA GLY A 22 9.49 -11.65 1.29
C GLY A 22 8.00 -11.26 1.29
N GLN A 23 7.27 -11.57 2.36
CA GLN A 23 5.86 -11.18 2.47
C GLN A 23 5.70 -9.82 3.13
N VAL A 24 4.85 -8.99 2.56
CA VAL A 24 4.42 -7.72 3.16
C VAL A 24 3.24 -7.99 4.08
N LYS A 25 3.36 -7.59 5.34
CA LYS A 25 2.26 -7.58 6.31
C LYS A 25 1.77 -6.15 6.50
N PHE A 26 0.47 -6.00 6.63
CA PHE A 26 -0.20 -4.72 6.85
C PHE A 26 -1.45 -4.91 7.70
N ASN A 27 -1.92 -3.83 8.28
CA ASN A 27 -3.18 -3.76 9.01
C ASN A 27 -4.36 -3.77 8.00
N GLU A 28 -4.95 -4.94 7.83
CA GLU A 28 -6.10 -5.14 6.94
C GLU A 28 -7.29 -4.25 7.30
N GLN A 29 -7.50 -3.95 8.59
CA GLN A 29 -8.59 -3.09 9.04
C GLN A 29 -8.42 -1.64 8.54
N ALA A 30 -7.18 -1.13 8.54
CA ALA A 30 -6.88 0.19 7.99
C ALA A 30 -7.13 0.23 6.48
N LEU A 31 -6.71 -0.81 5.76
CA LEU A 31 -6.96 -0.94 4.32
C LEU A 31 -8.45 -1.01 3.98
N ARG A 32 -9.24 -1.81 4.71
CA ARG A 32 -10.69 -1.93 4.52
C ARG A 32 -11.42 -0.61 4.81
N SER A 33 -11.01 0.09 5.86
CA SER A 33 -11.59 1.40 6.19
C SER A 33 -11.27 2.45 5.12
N PHE A 34 -10.04 2.45 4.60
CA PHE A 34 -9.66 3.27 3.46
C PHE A 34 -10.49 2.97 2.21
N LEU A 35 -10.73 1.70 1.91
CA LEU A 35 -11.56 1.29 0.77
C LEU A 35 -13.01 1.73 0.92
N LEU A 36 -13.59 1.55 2.11
CA LEU A 36 -14.96 1.97 2.42
C LEU A 36 -15.16 3.47 2.17
N GLU A 37 -14.25 4.31 2.66
CA GLU A 37 -14.25 5.77 2.46
C GLU A 37 -14.10 6.19 0.98
N ASN A 38 -13.56 5.31 0.15
CA ASN A 38 -13.41 5.50 -1.29
C ASN A 38 -14.59 4.95 -2.10
N ASN A 39 -15.71 4.61 -1.44
CA ASN A 39 -16.85 3.90 -2.05
C ASN A 39 -16.44 2.59 -2.74
N GLN A 40 -15.37 1.96 -2.24
CA GLN A 40 -14.90 0.66 -2.67
C GLN A 40 -15.33 -0.35 -1.61
N GLU A 41 -16.61 -0.72 -1.62
CA GLU A 41 -17.08 -1.78 -0.74
C GLU A 41 -16.49 -3.12 -1.19
N LEU A 42 -15.56 -3.63 -0.39
CA LEU A 42 -15.19 -5.03 -0.41
C LEU A 42 -16.09 -5.75 0.59
N ALA A 43 -16.76 -6.82 0.15
CA ALA A 43 -17.50 -7.64 1.08
C ALA A 43 -16.53 -8.16 2.15
N ALA A 44 -17.02 -8.30 3.39
CA ALA A 44 -16.21 -8.73 4.53
C ALA A 44 -15.44 -10.04 4.22
N ASP A 45 -16.07 -10.93 3.46
CA ASP A 45 -15.55 -12.24 3.10
C ASP A 45 -14.86 -12.30 1.73
N THR A 46 -14.71 -11.16 1.03
CA THR A 46 -13.95 -11.15 -0.23
C THR A 46 -12.46 -11.31 0.10
N PRO A 47 -11.81 -12.41 -0.33
CA PRO A 47 -10.37 -12.53 -0.21
C PRO A 47 -9.74 -11.42 -1.04
N LEU A 48 -8.90 -10.63 -0.37
CA LEU A 48 -8.10 -9.62 -1.02
C LEU A 48 -6.98 -10.31 -1.79
N ASP A 49 -6.99 -10.20 -3.12
CA ASP A 49 -5.89 -10.72 -3.93
C ASP A 49 -4.63 -9.86 -3.71
N PHE A 50 -3.47 -10.51 -3.75
CA PHE A 50 -2.19 -9.88 -3.42
C PHE A 50 -1.83 -8.74 -4.39
N GLU A 51 -2.18 -8.86 -5.66
CA GLU A 51 -1.84 -7.87 -6.69
C GLU A 51 -2.62 -6.57 -6.48
N THR A 52 -3.94 -6.67 -6.34
CA THR A 52 -4.84 -5.56 -6.04
C THR A 52 -4.44 -4.86 -4.74
N VAL A 53 -4.15 -5.62 -3.67
CA VAL A 53 -3.66 -5.07 -2.41
C VAL A 53 -2.37 -4.29 -2.60
N SER A 54 -1.41 -4.86 -3.34
CA SER A 54 -0.12 -4.22 -3.58
C SER A 54 -0.28 -2.90 -4.34
N VAL A 55 -1.14 -2.88 -5.37
CA VAL A 55 -1.46 -1.68 -6.14
C VAL A 55 -2.14 -0.62 -5.25
N LEU A 56 -3.07 -1.01 -4.39
CA LEU A 56 -3.75 -0.09 -3.48
C LEU A 56 -2.80 0.55 -2.47
N ILE A 57 -1.95 -0.26 -1.83
CA ILE A 57 -0.94 0.21 -0.89
C ILE A 57 0.03 1.18 -1.59
N LEU A 58 0.46 0.84 -2.81
CA LEU A 58 1.31 1.69 -3.63
C LEU A 58 0.63 3.03 -3.97
N MET A 59 -0.61 3.01 -4.45
CA MET A 59 -1.35 4.23 -4.78
C MET A 59 -1.56 5.12 -3.56
N TRP A 60 -1.88 4.54 -2.40
CA TRP A 60 -2.01 5.29 -1.15
C TRP A 60 -0.68 5.92 -0.75
N TYR A 61 0.43 5.19 -0.84
CA TYR A 61 1.75 5.72 -0.52
C TYR A 61 2.18 6.87 -1.44
N LEU A 62 1.96 6.75 -2.75
CA LEU A 62 2.25 7.81 -3.70
C LEU A 62 1.47 9.08 -3.38
N LYS A 63 0.20 8.94 -3.00
CA LYS A 63 -0.63 10.07 -2.61
C LYS A 63 -0.19 10.68 -1.27
N HIS A 64 0.19 9.85 -0.30
CA HIS A 64 0.77 10.28 0.97
C HIS A 64 2.03 11.14 0.75
N LYS A 65 2.95 10.70 -0.12
CA LYS A 65 4.14 11.49 -0.52
C LYS A 65 3.77 12.80 -1.21
N ALA A 66 2.80 12.78 -2.13
CA ALA A 66 2.36 13.98 -2.86
C ALA A 66 1.77 15.06 -1.92
N LEU A 67 1.26 14.65 -0.76
CA LEU A 67 0.75 15.55 0.29
C LEU A 67 1.81 15.97 1.32
N GLY A 68 3.08 15.61 1.11
CA GLY A 68 4.18 15.94 2.03
C GLY A 68 4.32 14.97 3.21
N GLY A 69 3.68 13.80 3.14
CA GLY A 69 3.81 12.76 4.15
C GLY A 69 5.22 12.17 4.24
N GLU A 70 5.59 11.67 5.43
CA GLU A 70 6.90 11.08 5.67
C GLU A 70 7.12 9.78 4.88
N LYS A 71 8.38 9.50 4.54
CA LYS A 71 8.76 8.26 3.86
C LYS A 71 8.54 7.06 4.76
N ASP A 72 7.92 6.01 4.21
CA ASP A 72 7.81 4.72 4.89
C ASP A 72 8.97 3.82 4.48
N ARG A 73 9.69 3.27 5.46
CA ARG A 73 10.89 2.45 5.20
C ARG A 73 10.57 1.16 4.45
N THR A 74 9.43 0.54 4.75
CA THR A 74 9.01 -0.70 4.09
C THR A 74 8.68 -0.43 2.63
N MET A 75 7.96 0.65 2.33
CA MET A 75 7.65 1.06 0.95
C MET A 75 8.88 1.44 0.13
N GLU A 76 9.77 2.27 0.68
CA GLU A 76 10.98 2.69 -0.05
C GLU A 76 11.87 1.47 -0.31
N PHE A 77 12.01 0.55 0.64
CA PHE A 77 12.72 -0.71 0.42
C PHE A 77 12.09 -1.56 -0.71
N MET A 78 10.76 -1.63 -0.80
CA MET A 78 10.09 -2.34 -1.89
C MET A 78 10.32 -1.68 -3.26
N PHE A 79 10.37 -0.35 -3.32
CA PHE A 79 10.74 0.34 -4.56
C PHE A 79 12.17 0.02 -4.97
N ASP A 80 13.11 0.11 -4.04
CA ASP A 80 14.53 -0.18 -4.30
C ASP A 80 14.71 -1.61 -4.83
N LEU A 81 13.92 -2.58 -4.34
CA LEU A 81 13.92 -3.95 -4.84
C LEU A 81 13.42 -4.06 -6.29
N VAL A 82 12.36 -3.33 -6.65
CA VAL A 82 11.81 -3.34 -8.02
C VAL A 82 12.80 -2.67 -8.98
N ASP A 83 13.40 -1.56 -8.58
CA ASP A 83 14.38 -0.85 -9.39
C ASP A 83 15.64 -1.72 -9.61
N ALA A 84 16.15 -2.39 -8.57
CA ALA A 84 17.28 -3.31 -8.70
C ALA A 84 16.99 -4.48 -9.66
N GLN A 85 15.78 -5.03 -9.65
CA GLN A 85 15.39 -6.10 -10.57
C GLN A 85 15.29 -5.62 -12.02
N ASN A 86 14.88 -4.38 -12.25
CA ASN A 86 14.83 -3.78 -13.59
C ASN A 86 16.23 -3.45 -14.12
N GLU A 87 17.18 -3.09 -13.26
CA GLU A 87 18.58 -2.86 -13.65
C GLU A 87 19.32 -4.16 -14.01
N GLU A 88 19.00 -5.28 -13.36
CA GLU A 88 19.58 -6.59 -13.68
C GLU A 88 18.97 -7.28 -14.92
N ASN A 89 17.85 -6.75 -15.43
CA ASN A 89 17.13 -7.31 -16.58
C ASN A 89 16.72 -6.21 -17.59
N PRO A 90 17.69 -5.53 -18.24
CA PRO A 90 17.40 -4.52 -19.25
C PRO A 90 16.80 -5.21 -20.48
N HIS A 91 15.52 -4.93 -20.74
CA HIS A 91 14.84 -5.32 -21.98
C HIS A 91 15.52 -4.75 -23.23
#